data_AF-A0A1V1TTC3-F1
#
_entry.id   AF-A0A1V1TTC3-F1
#
_cell.length_a   1.000
_cell.length_b   1.000
_cell.length_c   1.000
_cell.angle_alpha   90.00
_cell.angle_beta   90.00
_cell.angle_gamma   90.00
#
_symmetry.space_group_name_H-M   'P 1'
#
loop_
_entity.id
_entity.type
_entity.pdbx_description
1 polymer ?
#
loop_
_entity_poly.entity_id
_entity_poly.type
_entity_poly.pdbx_seq_one_letter_code
_entity_poly.pdbx_strand_id
1 'polypeptide(L)'
;MIPSESATRIVRLASTISDAVAKLDETLQSRGLPTPSFNEDAPTSLPEEALAMQSVILDATSELHDLLLSPMALLLNKTAQNNMVPLQFISHLGIAEMVPLGGQTLFQEIATKTGLSELNIRRVLRHAITLRVFQEPEPGTVAHTNVSKAITDSSLNDWLKTASRDLWPAATKEINETAFSLAHSTGMSVYDFFQAHPDRALSFVGSLKALTSSPEYDVRHVIDNYDWTSSSR
;
A
#
# COMPACT_ATOMS: atom_id res chain seq x y z
N MET A 1 -0.34 -25.34 45.77
CA MET A 1 0.38 -25.05 44.51
C MET A 1 -0.65 -24.49 43.55
N ILE A 2 -0.73 -23.16 43.44
CA ILE A 2 -1.75 -22.47 42.63
C ILE A 2 -1.27 -22.55 41.18
N PRO A 3 -2.10 -22.94 40.20
CA PRO A 3 -1.69 -22.97 38.81
C PRO A 3 -1.36 -21.53 38.39
N SER A 4 -0.20 -21.31 37.77
CA SER A 4 0.08 -20.01 37.15
C SER A 4 -1.00 -19.75 36.12
N GLU A 5 -1.83 -18.72 36.33
CA GLU A 5 -2.76 -18.24 35.30
C GLU A 5 -1.95 -17.99 34.02
N SER A 6 -2.20 -18.79 32.99
CA SER A 6 -1.66 -18.54 31.66
C SER A 6 -2.04 -17.12 31.28
N ALA A 7 -1.06 -16.26 30.99
CA ALA A 7 -1.29 -14.90 30.54
C ALA A 7 -2.35 -14.88 29.42
N THR A 8 -3.28 -13.93 29.49
CA THR A 8 -4.36 -13.78 28.49
C THR A 8 -3.77 -13.51 27.11
N ARG A 9 -4.53 -13.77 26.04
CA ARG A 9 -4.03 -13.61 24.65
C ARG A 9 -3.50 -12.20 24.39
N ILE A 10 -4.21 -11.18 24.84
CA ILE A 10 -3.80 -9.77 24.66
C ILE A 10 -2.48 -9.45 25.36
N VAL A 11 -2.21 -10.01 26.54
CA VAL A 11 -0.94 -9.84 27.27
C VAL A 11 0.20 -10.57 26.56
N ARG A 12 -0.07 -11.77 26.04
CA ARG A 12 0.90 -12.53 25.23
C ARG A 12 1.26 -11.81 23.94
N LEU A 13 0.27 -11.22 23.24
CA LEU A 13 0.50 -10.42 22.03
C LEU A 13 1.33 -9.19 22.35
N ALA A 14 1.01 -8.44 23.40
CA ALA A 14 1.81 -7.29 23.83
C ALA A 14 3.27 -7.65 24.13
N SER A 15 3.50 -8.77 24.83
CA SER A 15 4.85 -9.27 25.11
C SER A 15 5.58 -9.64 23.81
N THR A 16 4.89 -10.34 22.89
CA THR A 16 5.44 -10.72 21.58
C THR A 16 5.85 -9.49 20.76
N ILE A 17 5.00 -8.46 20.72
CA ILE A 17 5.29 -7.19 20.05
C ILE A 17 6.52 -6.54 20.67
N SER A 18 6.58 -6.42 22.00
CA SER A 18 7.71 -5.80 22.70
C SER A 18 9.03 -6.52 22.39
N ASP A 19 9.05 -7.85 22.50
CA ASP A 19 10.25 -8.66 22.28
C ASP A 19 10.73 -8.60 20.82
N ALA A 20 9.80 -8.67 19.86
CA ALA A 20 10.13 -8.62 18.43
C ALA A 20 10.59 -7.22 18.00
N VAL A 21 9.96 -6.16 18.51
CA VAL A 21 10.38 -4.77 18.25
C VAL A 21 11.77 -4.50 18.81
N ALA A 22 12.07 -4.98 20.04
CA ALA A 22 13.40 -4.80 20.62
C ALA A 22 14.50 -5.46 19.77
N LYS A 23 14.26 -6.68 19.28
CA LYS A 23 15.19 -7.39 18.37
C LYS A 23 15.35 -6.69 17.03
N LEU A 24 14.24 -6.19 16.47
CA LEU A 24 14.26 -5.43 15.22
C LEU A 24 15.11 -4.15 15.38
N ASP A 25 14.88 -3.40 16.45
CA ASP A 25 15.61 -2.16 16.74
C ASP A 25 17.11 -2.43 16.97
N GLU A 26 17.46 -3.45 17.74
CA GLU A 26 18.85 -3.90 17.93
C GLU A 26 19.52 -4.26 16.60
N THR A 27 18.80 -4.97 15.72
CA THR A 27 19.30 -5.36 14.39
C THR A 27 19.61 -4.12 13.54
N LEU A 28 18.70 -3.15 13.50
CA LEU A 28 18.89 -1.91 12.73
C LEU A 28 20.04 -1.07 13.30
N GLN A 29 20.10 -0.92 14.63
CA GLN A 29 21.16 -0.17 15.30
C GLN A 29 22.54 -0.79 15.08
N SER A 30 22.65 -2.12 15.15
CA SER A 30 23.92 -2.84 14.93
C SER A 30 24.52 -2.60 13.54
N ARG A 31 23.66 -2.26 12.56
CA ARG A 31 24.06 -1.95 11.17
C ARG A 31 24.09 -0.46 10.85
N GLY A 32 23.76 0.40 11.82
CA GLY A 32 23.63 1.84 11.60
C GLY A 32 22.53 2.21 10.60
N LEU A 33 21.49 1.37 10.48
CA LEU A 33 20.36 1.61 9.59
C LEU A 33 19.29 2.48 10.27
N PRO A 34 18.60 3.36 9.52
CA PRO A 34 17.52 4.18 10.07
C PRO A 34 16.31 3.32 10.46
N THR A 35 15.57 3.78 11.46
CA THR A 35 14.31 3.15 11.86
C THR A 35 13.19 3.52 10.88
N PRO A 36 12.20 2.63 10.67
CA PRO A 36 11.03 2.94 9.85
C PRO A 36 10.25 4.14 10.40
N SER A 37 9.80 5.03 9.52
CA SER A 37 8.92 6.13 9.86
C SER A 37 8.05 6.52 8.66
N PHE A 38 7.18 7.51 8.83
CA PHE A 38 6.39 8.10 7.74
C PHE A 38 7.11 9.27 7.06
N ASN A 39 8.33 9.61 7.48
CA ASN A 39 9.07 10.71 6.85
C ASN A 39 9.36 10.38 5.38
N GLU A 40 9.46 11.42 4.55
CA GLU A 40 9.67 11.29 3.11
C GLU A 40 10.96 10.51 2.74
N ASP A 41 11.97 10.57 3.59
CA ASP A 41 13.28 9.93 3.44
C ASP A 41 13.39 8.58 4.17
N ALA A 42 12.31 8.12 4.80
CA ALA A 42 12.30 6.85 5.51
C ALA A 42 12.55 5.66 4.55
N PRO A 43 13.26 4.61 5.01
CA PRO A 43 13.51 3.42 4.20
C PRO A 43 12.19 2.75 3.78
N THR A 44 12.13 2.26 2.55
CA THR A 44 10.95 1.56 1.99
C THR A 44 10.94 0.07 2.27
N SER A 45 12.09 -0.51 2.65
CA SER A 45 12.22 -1.92 3.00
C SER A 45 13.18 -2.12 4.17
N LEU A 46 12.93 -3.17 4.96
CA LEU A 46 13.83 -3.63 6.00
C LEU A 46 14.87 -4.61 5.41
N PRO A 47 16.04 -4.77 6.04
CA PRO A 47 17.01 -5.77 5.61
C PRO A 47 16.48 -7.19 5.84
N GLU A 48 17.02 -8.17 5.10
CA GLU A 48 16.49 -9.54 5.05
C GLU A 48 16.42 -10.21 6.43
N GLU A 49 17.46 -10.04 7.26
CA GLU A 49 17.48 -10.61 8.61
C GLU A 49 16.40 -10.04 9.56
N ALA A 50 15.82 -8.87 9.22
CA ALA A 50 14.77 -8.22 9.99
C ALA A 50 13.35 -8.64 9.54
N LEU A 51 13.20 -9.28 8.38
CA LEU A 51 11.89 -9.64 7.81
C LEU A 51 11.11 -10.63 8.69
N ALA A 52 11.81 -11.54 9.36
CA ALA A 52 11.17 -12.46 10.30
C ALA A 52 10.55 -11.73 11.49
N MET A 53 11.24 -10.71 12.04
CA MET A 53 10.70 -9.90 13.14
C MET A 53 9.58 -8.99 12.64
N GLN A 54 9.72 -8.43 11.44
CA GLN A 54 8.67 -7.66 10.80
C GLN A 54 7.36 -8.46 10.69
N SER A 55 7.41 -9.70 10.19
CA SER A 55 6.23 -10.57 10.08
C SER A 55 5.57 -10.79 11.45
N VAL A 56 6.36 -11.13 12.47
CA VAL A 56 5.84 -11.35 13.84
C VAL A 56 5.16 -10.10 14.39
N ILE A 57 5.75 -8.92 14.18
CA ILE A 57 5.18 -7.65 14.64
C ILE A 57 3.88 -7.36 13.89
N LEU A 58 3.84 -7.51 12.57
CA LEU A 58 2.66 -7.24 11.75
C LEU A 58 1.49 -8.16 12.12
N ASP A 59 1.75 -9.47 12.29
CA ASP A 59 0.73 -10.43 12.68
C ASP A 59 0.19 -10.13 14.08
N ALA A 60 1.07 -9.91 15.05
CA ALA A 60 0.67 -9.67 16.43
C ALA A 60 -0.05 -8.33 16.61
N THR A 61 0.38 -7.27 15.89
CA THR A 61 -0.30 -5.97 15.92
C THR A 61 -1.66 -6.02 15.24
N SER A 62 -1.78 -6.73 14.11
CA SER A 62 -3.07 -6.93 13.44
C SER A 62 -4.05 -7.70 14.33
N GLU A 63 -3.61 -8.81 14.94
CA GLU A 63 -4.49 -9.59 15.83
C GLU A 63 -4.89 -8.79 17.08
N LEU A 64 -3.93 -8.10 17.70
CA LEU A 64 -4.23 -7.28 18.88
C LEU A 64 -5.21 -6.15 18.54
N HIS A 65 -5.02 -5.49 17.40
CA HIS A 65 -5.93 -4.47 16.92
C HIS A 65 -7.34 -5.03 16.71
N ASP A 66 -7.47 -6.13 15.96
CA ASP A 66 -8.76 -6.74 15.65
C ASP A 66 -9.50 -7.25 16.91
N LEU A 67 -8.78 -7.78 17.90
CA LEU A 67 -9.34 -8.22 19.19
C LEU A 67 -9.92 -7.08 20.03
N LEU A 68 -9.44 -5.85 19.84
CA LEU A 68 -9.88 -4.68 20.60
C LEU A 68 -11.07 -3.96 19.94
N LEU A 69 -11.39 -4.28 18.69
CA LEU A 69 -12.53 -3.70 18.00
C LEU A 69 -13.84 -4.38 18.42
N SER A 70 -14.93 -3.59 18.47
CA SER A 70 -16.26 -4.18 18.49
C SER A 70 -16.52 -4.94 17.18
N PRO A 71 -17.43 -5.93 17.15
CA PRO A 71 -17.73 -6.66 15.92
C PRO A 71 -18.12 -5.76 14.73
N MET A 72 -18.90 -4.70 15.00
CA MET A 72 -19.27 -3.72 13.96
C MET A 72 -18.05 -2.92 13.48
N ALA A 73 -17.21 -2.44 14.39
CA ALA A 73 -16.01 -1.69 14.03
C ALA A 73 -15.02 -2.56 13.23
N LEU A 74 -14.88 -3.83 13.58
CA LEU A 74 -14.07 -4.80 12.84
C LEU A 74 -14.59 -4.99 11.41
N LEU A 75 -15.91 -5.21 11.25
CA LEU A 75 -16.51 -5.35 9.92
C LEU A 75 -16.34 -4.08 9.09
N LEU A 76 -16.60 -2.90 9.67
CA LEU A 76 -16.40 -1.62 8.98
C LEU A 76 -14.94 -1.41 8.57
N ASN A 77 -13.99 -1.81 9.40
CA ASN A 77 -12.56 -1.71 9.09
C ASN A 77 -12.19 -2.63 7.90
N LYS A 78 -12.57 -3.92 7.96
CA LYS A 78 -12.25 -4.90 6.90
C LYS A 78 -12.98 -4.63 5.59
N THR A 79 -14.13 -3.97 5.66
CA THR A 79 -14.95 -3.63 4.48
C THR A 79 -14.80 -2.17 4.07
N ALA A 80 -13.83 -1.40 4.56
CA ALA A 80 -13.72 0.04 4.24
C ALA A 80 -13.34 0.31 2.76
N GLN A 81 -14.27 0.11 1.82
CA GLN A 81 -14.04 0.33 0.39
C GLN A 81 -13.77 1.81 0.05
N ASN A 82 -14.26 2.72 0.91
CA ASN A 82 -14.06 4.16 0.78
C ASN A 82 -12.58 4.56 0.77
N ASN A 83 -11.67 3.72 1.29
CA ASN A 83 -10.23 4.01 1.28
C ASN A 83 -9.63 4.01 -0.13
N MET A 84 -10.27 3.33 -1.10
CA MET A 84 -9.82 3.36 -2.50
C MET A 84 -10.14 4.69 -3.21
N VAL A 85 -11.15 5.43 -2.74
CA VAL A 85 -11.58 6.69 -3.35
C VAL A 85 -10.48 7.75 -3.37
N PRO A 86 -9.82 8.10 -2.24
CA PRO A 86 -8.74 9.08 -2.27
C PRO A 86 -7.54 8.60 -3.08
N LEU A 87 -7.22 7.30 -3.01
CA LEU A 87 -6.10 6.70 -3.75
C LEU A 87 -6.30 6.78 -5.27
N GLN A 88 -7.50 6.45 -5.75
CA GLN A 88 -7.87 6.58 -7.16
C GLN A 88 -7.76 8.04 -7.62
N PHE A 89 -8.25 8.98 -6.81
CA PHE A 89 -8.25 10.39 -7.15
C PHE A 89 -6.82 10.97 -7.22
N ILE A 90 -5.98 10.64 -6.24
CA ILE A 90 -4.56 11.04 -6.21
C ILE A 90 -3.83 10.54 -7.45
N SER A 91 -4.03 9.26 -7.78
CA SER A 91 -3.38 8.61 -8.90
C SER A 91 -3.87 9.13 -10.25
N HIS A 92 -5.19 9.29 -10.41
CA HIS A 92 -5.80 9.73 -11.67
C HIS A 92 -5.46 11.17 -12.03
N LEU A 93 -5.41 12.06 -11.04
CA LEU A 93 -5.11 13.48 -11.26
C LEU A 93 -3.61 13.80 -11.15
N GLY A 94 -2.75 12.82 -10.89
CA GLY A 94 -1.31 13.05 -10.73
C GLY A 94 -0.97 13.95 -9.54
N ILE A 95 -1.75 13.88 -8.44
CA ILE A 95 -1.58 14.81 -7.30
C ILE A 95 -0.22 14.64 -6.63
N ALA A 96 0.30 13.41 -6.57
CA ALA A 96 1.62 13.16 -5.98
C ALA A 96 2.72 13.96 -6.69
N GLU A 97 2.65 14.14 -8.01
CA GLU A 97 3.61 14.92 -8.80
C GLU A 97 3.46 16.44 -8.61
N MET A 98 2.33 16.89 -8.04
CA MET A 98 2.07 18.31 -7.80
C MET A 98 2.64 18.81 -6.48
N VAL A 99 2.99 17.89 -5.56
CA VAL A 99 3.61 18.17 -4.26
C VAL A 99 5.13 18.15 -4.44
N PRO A 100 5.88 19.18 -3.99
CA PRO A 100 7.33 19.19 -4.13
C PRO A 100 7.99 18.19 -3.18
N LEU A 101 9.00 17.45 -3.67
CA LEU A 101 9.86 16.61 -2.84
C LEU A 101 10.64 17.46 -1.84
N GLY A 102 10.73 17.01 -0.59
CA GLY A 102 11.36 17.71 0.52
C GLY A 102 10.65 18.99 0.95
N GLY A 103 9.41 19.22 0.48
CA GLY A 103 8.65 20.43 0.70
C GLY A 103 7.17 20.21 0.92
N GLN A 104 6.41 21.30 0.88
CA GLN A 104 4.96 21.30 1.01
C GLN A 104 4.33 22.28 0.01
N THR A 105 3.05 22.11 -0.28
CA THR A 105 2.24 22.98 -1.15
C THR A 105 0.88 23.23 -0.49
N LEU A 106 0.18 24.29 -0.91
CA LEU A 106 -1.16 24.59 -0.43
C LEU A 106 -2.21 23.73 -1.14
N PHE A 107 -3.29 23.36 -0.43
CA PHE A 107 -4.44 22.72 -1.08
C PHE A 107 -5.01 23.56 -2.23
N GLN A 108 -4.96 24.89 -2.09
CA GLN A 108 -5.41 25.84 -3.11
C GLN A 108 -4.57 25.78 -4.39
N GLU A 109 -3.27 25.53 -4.28
CA GLU A 109 -2.38 25.40 -5.44
C GLU A 109 -2.71 24.13 -6.24
N ILE A 110 -2.95 23.01 -5.54
CA ILE A 110 -3.40 21.77 -6.17
C ILE A 110 -4.79 21.94 -6.79
N ALA A 111 -5.71 22.63 -6.12
CA ALA A 111 -7.04 22.96 -6.65
C ALA A 111 -6.94 23.75 -7.96
N THR A 112 -6.04 24.74 -8.01
CA THR A 112 -5.79 25.54 -9.22
C THR A 112 -5.23 24.68 -10.36
N LYS A 113 -4.26 23.81 -10.08
CA LYS A 113 -3.67 22.90 -11.09
C LYS A 113 -4.66 21.87 -11.64
N THR A 114 -5.59 21.40 -10.80
CA THR A 114 -6.58 20.37 -11.16
C THR A 114 -7.89 20.94 -11.72
N GLY A 115 -8.15 22.24 -11.55
CA GLY A 115 -9.42 22.87 -11.89
C GLY A 115 -10.59 22.50 -10.97
N LEU A 116 -10.31 21.84 -9.84
CA LEU A 116 -11.31 21.41 -8.87
C LEU A 116 -11.44 22.41 -7.72
N SER A 117 -12.55 22.36 -6.99
CA SER A 117 -12.71 23.21 -5.80
C SER A 117 -11.72 22.80 -4.70
N GLU A 118 -11.19 23.80 -3.99
CA GLU A 118 -10.31 23.56 -2.85
C GLU A 118 -10.98 22.69 -1.77
N LEU A 119 -12.30 22.85 -1.58
CA LEU A 119 -13.07 22.02 -0.66
C LEU A 119 -12.97 20.53 -1.01
N ASN A 120 -13.03 20.18 -2.30
CA ASN A 120 -12.92 18.79 -2.75
C ASN A 120 -11.49 18.26 -2.59
N ILE A 121 -10.49 19.05 -3.00
CA ILE A 121 -9.07 18.69 -2.81
C ILE A 121 -8.75 18.45 -1.33
N ARG A 122 -9.17 19.36 -0.46
CA ARG A 122 -8.98 19.27 0.99
C ARG A 122 -9.62 18.00 1.57
N ARG A 123 -10.85 17.65 1.14
CA ARG A 123 -11.55 16.44 1.63
C ARG A 123 -10.81 15.16 1.23
N VAL A 124 -10.41 15.05 -0.04
CA VAL A 124 -9.67 13.89 -0.56
C VAL A 124 -8.33 13.76 0.15
N LEU A 125 -7.55 14.85 0.20
CA LEU A 125 -6.21 14.80 0.79
C LEU A 125 -6.24 14.53 2.29
N ARG A 126 -7.21 15.09 3.04
CA ARG A 126 -7.35 14.75 4.47
C ARG A 126 -7.72 13.29 4.70
N HIS A 127 -8.52 12.68 3.83
CA HIS A 127 -8.75 11.24 3.90
C HIS A 127 -7.47 10.46 3.58
N ALA A 128 -6.71 10.85 2.55
CA ALA A 128 -5.41 10.24 2.26
C ALA A 128 -4.40 10.38 3.42
N ILE A 129 -4.44 11.49 4.16
CA ILE A 129 -3.64 11.73 5.37
C ILE A 129 -4.03 10.74 6.48
N THR A 130 -5.33 10.42 6.66
CA THR A 130 -5.71 9.38 7.64
C THR A 130 -5.21 7.99 7.26
N LEU A 131 -4.93 7.77 5.98
CA LEU A 131 -4.32 6.54 5.44
C LEU A 131 -2.78 6.59 5.42
N ARG A 132 -2.17 7.65 5.99
CA ARG A 132 -0.70 7.86 6.02
C ARG A 132 -0.03 8.04 4.66
N VAL A 133 -0.81 8.31 3.62
CA VAL A 133 -0.29 8.53 2.26
C VAL A 133 0.36 9.90 2.13
N PHE A 134 -0.20 10.93 2.75
CA PHE A 134 0.36 12.28 2.83
C PHE A 134 0.35 12.75 4.29
N GLN A 135 0.90 13.94 4.54
CA GLN A 135 0.77 14.65 5.80
C GLN A 135 0.38 16.11 5.58
N GLU A 136 -0.25 16.74 6.58
CA GLU A 136 -0.59 18.18 6.64
C GLU A 136 0.25 18.80 7.77
N PRO A 137 1.49 19.24 7.50
CA PRO A 137 2.37 19.80 8.53
C PRO A 137 1.78 21.07 9.18
N GLU A 138 1.15 21.89 8.35
CA GLU A 138 0.44 23.11 8.75
C GLU A 138 -0.98 23.10 8.19
N PRO A 139 -1.97 23.67 8.89
CA PRO A 139 -3.34 23.75 8.38
C PRO A 139 -3.42 24.36 6.99
N GLY A 140 -3.97 23.62 6.02
CA GLY A 140 -4.12 24.05 4.63
C GLY A 140 -2.98 23.64 3.70
N THR A 141 -1.97 22.93 4.20
CA THR A 141 -0.81 22.46 3.43
C THR A 141 -0.81 20.95 3.26
N VAL A 142 -0.01 20.46 2.32
CA VAL A 142 0.27 19.03 2.15
C VAL A 142 1.73 18.82 1.82
N ALA A 143 2.33 17.80 2.44
CA ALA A 143 3.68 17.33 2.19
C ALA A 143 3.70 15.81 2.02
N HIS A 144 4.78 15.31 1.43
CA HIS A 144 4.98 13.88 1.24
C HIS A 144 5.22 13.13 2.56
N THR A 145 4.81 11.87 2.56
CA THR A 145 5.39 10.80 3.36
C THR A 145 6.21 9.92 2.43
N ASN A 146 6.95 8.92 2.96
CA ASN A 146 7.59 7.91 2.11
C ASN A 146 6.61 7.23 1.14
N VAL A 147 5.34 7.05 1.55
CA VAL A 147 4.30 6.41 0.72
C VAL A 147 3.92 7.26 -0.48
N SER A 148 3.53 8.53 -0.30
CA SER A 148 3.18 9.38 -1.46
C SER A 148 4.38 9.70 -2.34
N LYS A 149 5.59 9.78 -1.77
CA LYS A 149 6.81 9.88 -2.58
C LYS A 149 6.97 8.67 -3.48
N ALA A 150 6.78 7.46 -2.97
CA ALA A 150 6.85 6.24 -3.78
C ALA A 150 5.83 6.23 -4.93
N ILE A 151 4.68 6.92 -4.78
CA ILE A 151 3.69 7.09 -5.86
C ILE A 151 4.21 8.01 -6.98
N THR A 152 5.20 8.87 -6.72
CA THR A 152 5.80 9.69 -7.80
C THR A 152 6.70 8.87 -8.74
N ASP A 153 7.20 7.72 -8.28
CA ASP A 153 8.04 6.81 -9.06
C ASP A 153 7.17 5.73 -9.72
N SER A 154 7.17 5.71 -11.05
CA SER A 154 5.99 5.40 -11.88
C SER A 154 5.27 4.06 -11.64
N SER A 155 5.97 3.01 -11.20
CA SER A 155 5.39 1.66 -11.13
C SER A 155 4.35 1.50 -10.02
N LEU A 156 4.54 2.15 -8.87
CA LEU A 156 3.54 2.08 -7.79
C LEU A 156 2.27 2.84 -8.19
N ASN A 157 2.41 4.00 -8.83
CA ASN A 157 1.28 4.74 -9.38
C ASN A 157 0.51 3.91 -10.40
N ASP A 158 1.21 3.20 -11.28
CA ASP A 158 0.60 2.32 -12.27
C ASP A 158 -0.21 1.19 -11.60
N TRP A 159 0.34 0.56 -10.55
CA TRP A 159 -0.40 -0.41 -9.73
C TRP A 159 -1.66 0.20 -9.12
N LEU A 160 -1.58 1.40 -8.57
CA LEU A 160 -2.73 2.13 -8.03
C LEU A 160 -3.80 2.42 -9.10
N LYS A 161 -3.39 2.83 -10.31
CA LYS A 161 -4.31 3.05 -11.45
C LYS A 161 -5.03 1.76 -11.81
N THR A 162 -4.29 0.68 -12.01
CA THR A 162 -4.86 -0.62 -12.40
C THR A 162 -5.76 -1.19 -11.30
N ALA A 163 -5.31 -1.15 -10.03
CA ALA A 163 -6.09 -1.64 -8.91
C ALA A 163 -7.41 -0.90 -8.75
N SER A 164 -7.40 0.43 -8.82
CA SER A 164 -8.59 1.26 -8.61
C SER A 164 -9.54 1.32 -9.81
N ARG A 165 -9.01 1.38 -11.04
CA ARG A 165 -9.80 1.55 -12.27
C ARG A 165 -10.28 0.22 -12.84
N ASP A 166 -9.43 -0.81 -12.79
CA ASP A 166 -9.64 -2.03 -13.58
C ASP A 166 -9.97 -3.23 -12.66
N LEU A 167 -9.25 -3.44 -11.56
CA LEU A 167 -9.44 -4.62 -10.69
C LEU A 167 -10.61 -4.46 -9.70
N TRP A 168 -10.68 -3.33 -9.00
CA TRP A 168 -11.69 -3.10 -7.97
C TRP A 168 -13.13 -3.16 -8.54
N PRO A 169 -13.47 -2.51 -9.66
CA PRO A 169 -14.80 -2.64 -10.26
C PRO A 169 -15.09 -4.05 -10.78
N ALA A 170 -14.07 -4.78 -11.26
CA ALA A 170 -14.21 -6.15 -11.74
C ALA A 170 -14.49 -7.14 -10.59
N ALA A 171 -13.88 -6.95 -9.42
CA ALA A 171 -14.06 -7.83 -8.26
C ALA A 171 -15.53 -7.95 -7.76
N THR A 172 -16.42 -7.07 -8.21
CA THR A 172 -17.83 -7.01 -7.79
C THR A 172 -18.82 -7.55 -8.84
N LYS A 173 -18.35 -8.08 -9.97
CA LYS A 173 -19.18 -8.52 -11.11
C LYS A 173 -18.93 -10.01 -11.42
N GLU A 174 -19.97 -10.84 -11.39
CA GLU A 174 -19.87 -12.26 -11.79
C GLU A 174 -20.92 -12.64 -12.87
N ILE A 175 -20.54 -13.61 -13.72
CA ILE A 175 -21.31 -14.43 -14.69
C ILE A 175 -20.95 -14.24 -16.19
N ASN A 176 -20.47 -15.37 -16.76
CA ASN A 176 -20.30 -15.83 -18.16
C ASN A 176 -19.55 -15.02 -19.20
N GLU A 177 -19.13 -13.80 -18.90
CA GLU A 177 -18.03 -13.11 -19.56
C GLU A 177 -17.04 -12.71 -18.45
N THR A 178 -15.73 -12.66 -18.70
CA THR A 178 -14.77 -12.37 -17.62
C THR A 178 -15.17 -11.10 -16.87
N ALA A 179 -15.04 -11.08 -15.53
CA ALA A 179 -15.45 -9.93 -14.71
C ALA A 179 -14.89 -8.58 -15.21
N PHE A 180 -13.72 -8.63 -15.84
CA PHE A 180 -13.08 -7.51 -16.55
C PHE A 180 -13.91 -6.98 -17.74
N SER A 181 -14.40 -7.87 -18.61
CA SER A 181 -15.23 -7.55 -19.79
C SER A 181 -16.46 -6.73 -19.36
N LEU A 182 -17.14 -7.18 -18.30
CA LEU A 182 -18.32 -6.52 -17.76
C LEU A 182 -18.00 -5.24 -16.98
N ALA A 183 -16.85 -5.18 -16.27
CA ALA A 183 -16.38 -3.96 -15.61
C ALA A 183 -16.24 -2.80 -16.60
N HIS A 184 -15.79 -3.12 -17.81
CA HIS A 184 -15.50 -2.17 -18.88
C HIS A 184 -16.61 -2.06 -19.94
N SER A 185 -17.73 -2.76 -19.75
CA SER A 185 -18.83 -2.84 -20.72
C SER A 185 -18.36 -3.22 -22.13
N THR A 186 -17.45 -4.20 -22.21
CA THR A 186 -16.92 -4.75 -23.46
C THR A 186 -17.30 -6.22 -23.58
N GLY A 187 -17.26 -6.76 -24.81
CA GLY A 187 -17.28 -8.21 -25.06
C GLY A 187 -15.88 -8.77 -25.37
N MET A 188 -14.82 -8.04 -25.02
CA MET A 188 -13.44 -8.38 -25.37
C MET A 188 -12.80 -9.24 -24.28
N SER A 189 -11.86 -10.10 -24.65
CA SER A 189 -10.94 -10.68 -23.67
C SER A 189 -10.05 -9.56 -23.08
N VAL A 190 -9.46 -9.79 -21.89
CA VAL A 190 -8.54 -8.82 -21.28
C VAL A 190 -7.34 -8.51 -22.20
N TYR A 191 -6.90 -9.50 -22.99
CA TYR A 191 -5.78 -9.35 -23.92
C TYR A 191 -6.17 -8.49 -25.13
N ASP A 192 -7.35 -8.74 -25.72
CA ASP A 192 -7.84 -7.95 -26.86
C ASP A 192 -8.11 -6.50 -26.44
N PHE A 193 -8.62 -6.30 -25.21
CA PHE A 193 -8.81 -4.97 -24.65
C PHE A 193 -7.49 -4.21 -24.48
N PHE A 194 -6.44 -4.85 -23.95
CA PHE A 194 -5.12 -4.22 -23.82
C PHE A 194 -4.46 -3.95 -25.18
N GLN A 195 -4.69 -4.78 -26.20
CA GLN A 195 -4.26 -4.46 -27.57
C GLN A 195 -4.96 -3.21 -28.11
N ALA A 196 -6.25 -3.04 -27.83
CA ALA A 196 -7.03 -1.88 -28.25
C ALA A 196 -6.73 -0.60 -27.42
N HIS A 197 -6.22 -0.75 -26.19
CA HIS A 197 -5.91 0.35 -25.27
C HIS A 197 -4.45 0.31 -24.77
N PRO A 198 -3.48 0.73 -25.61
CA PRO A 198 -2.05 0.62 -25.29
C PRO A 198 -1.64 1.39 -24.02
N ASP A 199 -2.29 2.51 -23.71
CA ASP A 199 -2.07 3.28 -22.48
C ASP A 199 -2.39 2.46 -21.22
N ARG A 200 -3.47 1.68 -21.27
CA ARG A 200 -3.88 0.79 -20.18
C ARG A 200 -2.98 -0.43 -20.11
N ALA A 201 -2.56 -0.98 -21.24
CA ALA A 201 -1.59 -2.07 -21.30
C ALA A 201 -0.25 -1.68 -20.66
N LEU A 202 0.24 -0.46 -20.95
CA LEU A 202 1.47 0.07 -20.35
C LEU A 202 1.34 0.21 -18.83
N SER A 203 0.21 0.75 -18.35
CA SER A 203 -0.07 0.84 -16.89
C SER A 203 -0.12 -0.56 -16.24
N PHE A 204 -0.73 -1.53 -16.90
CA PHE A 204 -0.78 -2.91 -16.39
C PHE A 204 0.61 -3.55 -16.29
N VAL A 205 1.47 -3.38 -17.31
CA VAL A 205 2.86 -3.85 -17.26
C VAL A 205 3.66 -3.13 -16.17
N GLY A 206 3.49 -1.82 -16.00
CA GLY A 206 4.09 -1.06 -14.90
C GLY A 206 3.67 -1.57 -13.53
N SER A 207 2.40 -1.97 -13.39
CA SER A 207 1.86 -2.60 -12.17
C SER A 207 2.53 -3.93 -11.84
N LEU A 208 2.75 -4.79 -12.84
CA LEU A 208 3.45 -6.06 -12.66
C LEU A 208 4.89 -5.83 -12.21
N LYS A 209 5.57 -4.82 -12.77
CA LYS A 209 6.93 -4.44 -12.34
C LYS A 209 6.97 -3.99 -10.88
N ALA A 210 5.99 -3.19 -10.44
CA ALA A 210 5.88 -2.80 -9.03
C ALA A 210 5.72 -4.01 -8.12
N LEU A 211 4.85 -4.96 -8.48
CA LEU A 211 4.63 -6.18 -7.70
C LEU A 211 5.94 -6.96 -7.54
N THR A 212 6.64 -7.23 -8.64
CA THR A 212 7.91 -7.99 -8.61
C THR A 212 9.08 -7.25 -7.96
N SER A 213 8.93 -5.95 -7.69
CA SER A 213 9.94 -5.15 -6.98
C SER A 213 9.72 -5.14 -5.46
N SER A 214 8.60 -5.68 -4.98
CA SER A 214 8.34 -5.86 -3.55
C SER A 214 9.06 -7.11 -3.02
N PRO A 215 9.64 -7.08 -1.79
CA PRO A 215 10.37 -8.22 -1.23
C PRO A 215 9.57 -9.53 -1.23
N GLU A 216 8.25 -9.46 -1.07
CA GLU A 216 7.35 -10.61 -1.00
C GLU A 216 7.19 -11.34 -2.33
N TYR A 217 7.33 -10.63 -3.46
CA TYR A 217 7.13 -11.16 -4.82
C TYR A 217 8.41 -11.05 -5.68
N ASP A 218 9.57 -10.88 -5.04
CA ASP A 218 10.85 -10.75 -5.71
C ASP A 218 11.19 -11.99 -6.57
N VAL A 219 11.69 -11.75 -7.78
CA VAL A 219 12.08 -12.81 -8.72
C VAL A 219 13.15 -13.76 -8.16
N ARG A 220 13.96 -13.29 -7.20
CA ARG A 220 14.96 -14.10 -6.50
C ARG A 220 14.37 -15.34 -5.86
N HIS A 221 13.13 -15.28 -5.36
CA HIS A 221 12.45 -16.44 -4.78
C HIS A 221 12.34 -17.61 -5.77
N VAL A 222 12.22 -17.30 -7.06
CA VAL A 222 12.13 -18.29 -8.14
C VAL A 222 13.51 -18.72 -8.64
N ILE A 223 14.48 -17.80 -8.68
CA ILE A 223 15.86 -18.09 -9.13
C ILE A 223 16.62 -18.95 -8.11
N ASP A 224 16.54 -18.59 -6.83
CA ASP A 224 17.40 -19.17 -5.78
C ASP A 224 16.84 -20.48 -5.21
N ASN A 225 15.55 -20.75 -5.40
CA ASN A 225 14.88 -21.94 -4.86
C ASN A 225 14.47 -22.97 -5.92
N TYR A 226 14.91 -22.81 -7.17
CA TYR A 226 14.70 -23.79 -8.23
C TYR A 226 15.99 -24.06 -8.99
N ASP A 227 16.30 -25.34 -9.26
CA ASP A 227 17.49 -25.71 -10.01
C ASP A 227 17.25 -25.56 -11.52
N TRP A 228 17.46 -24.35 -12.02
CA TRP A 228 17.33 -24.01 -13.45
C TRP A 228 18.33 -24.78 -14.34
N THR A 229 19.43 -25.27 -13.79
CA THR A 229 20.44 -26.01 -14.56
C THR A 229 20.00 -27.43 -14.92
N SER A 230 19.13 -28.02 -14.09
CA SER A 230 18.52 -29.33 -14.32
C SER A 230 17.59 -29.40 -15.54
N SER A 231 17.18 -28.24 -16.07
CA SER A 231 16.24 -28.12 -17.20
C SER A 231 16.91 -27.86 -18.55
N SER A 232 18.24 -27.83 -18.62
CA SER A 232 18.96 -27.73 -19.89
C SER A 232 19.02 -29.10 -20.59
N ARG A 233 18.11 -29.31 -21.56
CA ARG A 233 18.20 -30.36 -22.58
C ARG A 233 18.38 -29.73 -23.96
#